data_AF-A0A848VP77-F1
#
_entry.id   AF-A0A848VP77-F1
#
_cell.length_a   1.000
_cell.length_b   1.000
_cell.length_c   1.000
_cell.angle_alpha   90.00
_cell.angle_beta   90.00
_cell.angle_gamma   90.00
#
_symmetry.space_group_name_H-M   'P 1'
#
loop_
_entity.id
_entity.type
_entity.pdbx_description
1 polymer ?
#
loop_
_entity_poly.entity_id
_entity_poly.type
_entity_poly.pdbx_seq_one_letter_code
_entity_poly.pdbx_strand_id
1 'polypeptide(L)'
;EHEILREGEAAFAQLRPSTFDPRIHVALNCAAISCPRLWPEAFEADKLDAQLDRALREFVNSPRHFRVEDGRLVASSLLKWFAGDFDRAGIPAGDYLLSHMDSQRPQYQELSERLRGRTAEQLADEGARFEYDWTVNRAR
;
A
#
# COMPACT_ATOMS: atom_id res chain seq x y z
N GLU A 1 12.15 -25.09 10.86
CA GLU A 1 11.80 -23.70 10.44
C GLU A 1 12.35 -22.72 11.47
N HIS A 2 12.75 -21.51 11.07
CA HIS A 2 13.28 -20.41 11.90
C HIS A 2 14.80 -20.25 12.07
N GLU A 3 15.59 -20.50 11.02
CA GLU A 3 16.96 -19.98 10.95
C GLU A 3 16.99 -18.60 10.25
N ILE A 4 16.14 -18.39 9.23
CA ILE A 4 16.02 -17.14 8.46
C ILE A 4 15.58 -15.94 9.32
N LEU A 5 14.81 -16.14 10.39
CA LEU A 5 14.36 -15.05 11.27
C LEU A 5 15.38 -14.67 12.36
N ARG A 6 16.48 -15.41 12.52
CA ARG A 6 17.47 -15.20 13.60
C ARG A 6 18.63 -14.29 13.22
N GLU A 7 18.97 -14.17 11.93
CA GLU A 7 20.14 -13.39 11.49
C GLU A 7 19.88 -11.87 11.43
N GLY A 8 18.64 -11.43 11.69
CA GLY A 8 18.27 -10.01 11.72
C GLY A 8 18.28 -9.35 10.33
N GLU A 9 17.60 -8.21 10.20
CA GLU A 9 17.51 -7.43 8.95
C GLU A 9 18.88 -7.16 8.29
N ALA A 10 19.96 -7.11 9.08
CA ALA A 10 21.31 -6.81 8.62
C ALA A 10 21.87 -7.83 7.62
N ALA A 11 21.60 -9.14 7.80
CA ALA A 11 22.10 -10.18 6.92
C ALA A 11 21.46 -10.12 5.51
N PHE A 12 20.21 -9.68 5.43
CA PHE A 12 19.44 -9.58 4.19
C PHE A 12 19.45 -8.18 3.57
N ALA A 13 20.00 -7.18 4.26
CA ALA A 13 20.09 -5.80 3.75
C ALA A 13 20.81 -5.73 2.39
N GLN A 14 21.81 -6.57 2.14
CA GLN A 14 22.55 -6.64 0.88
C GLN A 14 21.73 -7.23 -0.27
N LEU A 15 20.66 -7.99 0.03
CA LEU A 15 19.76 -8.58 -0.95
C LEU A 15 18.59 -7.66 -1.29
N ARG A 16 18.39 -6.58 -0.53
CA ARG A 16 17.35 -5.60 -0.81
C ARG A 16 17.79 -4.74 -2.00
N PRO A 17 16.96 -4.62 -3.05
CA PRO A 17 17.22 -3.68 -4.13
C PRO A 17 17.45 -2.26 -3.58
N SER A 18 18.41 -1.55 -4.15
CA SER A 18 18.73 -0.15 -3.81
C SER A 18 17.55 0.79 -4.07
N THR A 19 16.67 0.41 -4.98
CA THR A 19 15.36 1.04 -5.25
C THR A 19 14.30 -0.04 -5.30
N PHE A 20 13.33 0.00 -4.38
CA PHE A 20 12.18 -0.90 -4.39
C PHE A 20 10.95 -0.15 -4.93
N ASP A 21 10.29 -0.72 -5.93
CA ASP A 21 9.06 -0.14 -6.47
C ASP A 21 7.88 -0.40 -5.52
N PRO A 22 7.28 0.63 -4.90
CA PRO A 22 6.18 0.44 -3.95
C PRO A 22 4.94 -0.21 -4.59
N ARG A 23 4.79 -0.17 -5.92
CA ARG A 23 3.69 -0.84 -6.64
C ARG A 23 3.74 -2.35 -6.47
N ILE A 24 4.89 -2.94 -6.15
CA ILE A 24 5.03 -4.38 -5.93
C ILE A 24 4.22 -4.84 -4.70
N HIS A 25 4.17 -4.03 -3.64
CA HIS A 25 3.39 -4.34 -2.42
C HIS A 25 1.90 -4.46 -2.66
N VAL A 26 1.40 -3.83 -3.73
CA VAL A 26 -0.01 -3.88 -4.13
C VAL A 26 -0.26 -4.83 -5.30
N ALA A 27 0.79 -5.36 -5.92
CA ALA A 27 0.73 -6.36 -6.99
C ALA A 27 0.75 -7.80 -6.45
N LEU A 28 1.42 -8.01 -5.32
CA LEU A 28 1.49 -9.32 -4.66
C LEU A 28 0.25 -9.52 -3.78
N ASN A 29 -0.56 -10.53 -4.12
CA ASN A 29 -1.74 -10.91 -3.37
C ASN A 29 -1.47 -12.15 -2.49
N CYS A 30 -1.97 -12.10 -1.26
CA CYS A 30 -1.78 -13.09 -0.21
C CYS A 30 -3.06 -13.87 0.18
N ALA A 31 -4.11 -13.78 -0.64
CA ALA A 31 -5.42 -14.39 -0.45
C ALA A 31 -6.22 -14.00 0.83
N ALA A 32 -5.76 -12.99 1.60
CA ALA A 32 -6.54 -12.37 2.67
C ALA A 32 -7.56 -11.34 2.15
N ILE A 33 -8.63 -11.09 2.91
CA ILE A 33 -9.71 -10.14 2.56
C ILE A 33 -9.17 -8.73 2.31
N SER A 34 -8.19 -8.28 3.09
CA SER A 34 -7.58 -6.96 2.90
C SER A 34 -6.43 -6.92 1.89
N CYS A 35 -6.04 -8.05 1.29
CA CYS A 35 -5.03 -8.03 0.23
C CYS A 35 -5.57 -7.21 -0.98
N PRO A 36 -4.68 -6.55 -1.74
CA PRO A 36 -5.03 -5.91 -3.01
C PRO A 36 -5.71 -6.89 -3.97
N ARG A 37 -6.46 -6.41 -4.97
CA ARG A 37 -7.12 -7.27 -5.96
C ARG A 37 -6.11 -8.22 -6.64
N LEU A 38 -6.42 -9.52 -6.67
CA LEU A 38 -5.72 -10.48 -7.53
C LEU A 38 -6.24 -10.33 -8.96
N TRP A 39 -5.35 -9.99 -9.90
CA TRP A 39 -5.71 -9.86 -11.31
C TRP A 39 -5.75 -11.24 -11.99
N PRO A 40 -6.68 -11.47 -12.94
CA PRO A 40 -6.81 -12.75 -13.65
C PRO A 40 -5.80 -12.93 -14.80
N GLU A 41 -4.69 -12.19 -14.76
CA GLU A 41 -3.64 -12.19 -15.78
C GLU A 41 -2.26 -12.24 -15.12
N ALA A 42 -1.30 -12.84 -15.80
CA ALA A 42 0.09 -12.83 -15.37
C ALA A 42 0.73 -11.47 -15.70
N PHE A 43 1.76 -11.10 -14.92
CA PHE A 43 2.59 -9.96 -15.25
C PHE A 43 3.49 -10.29 -16.45
N GLU A 44 3.50 -9.43 -17.45
CA GLU A 44 4.31 -9.57 -18.66
C GLU A 44 5.33 -8.44 -18.73
N ALA A 45 6.57 -8.74 -19.14
CA ALA A 45 7.67 -7.78 -19.08
C ALA A 45 7.42 -6.49 -19.88
N ASP A 46 6.73 -6.60 -21.01
CA ASP A 46 6.37 -5.49 -21.90
C ASP A 46 5.16 -4.68 -21.41
N LYS A 47 4.39 -5.19 -20.44
CA LYS A 47 3.18 -4.56 -19.87
C LYS A 47 3.30 -4.23 -18.39
N LEU A 48 4.42 -4.60 -17.76
CA LEU A 48 4.60 -4.60 -16.32
C LEU A 48 4.22 -3.26 -15.68
N ASP A 49 4.73 -2.15 -16.21
CA ASP A 49 4.43 -0.82 -15.67
C ASP A 49 2.94 -0.49 -15.70
N ALA A 50 2.27 -0.76 -16.82
CA ALA A 50 0.83 -0.52 -16.95
C ALA A 50 0.01 -1.41 -16.00
N GLN A 51 0.44 -2.67 -15.79
CA GLN A 51 -0.20 -3.61 -14.88
C GLN A 51 -0.02 -3.19 -13.41
N LEU A 52 1.19 -2.76 -13.04
CA LEU A 52 1.50 -2.24 -11.71
C LEU A 52 0.74 -0.94 -11.41
N ASP A 53 0.69 -0.01 -12.37
CA ASP A 53 -0.08 1.23 -12.24
C ASP A 53 -1.57 0.96 -12.07
N ARG A 54 -2.13 0.00 -12.83
CA ARG A 54 -3.52 -0.40 -12.69
C ARG A 54 -3.80 -0.99 -11.30
N ALA A 55 -2.90 -1.84 -10.79
CA ALA A 55 -3.02 -2.40 -9.46
C ALA A 55 -2.98 -1.32 -8.37
N LEU A 56 -2.05 -0.35 -8.47
CA LEU A 56 -1.98 0.76 -7.53
C LEU A 56 -3.22 1.65 -7.59
N ARG A 57 -3.70 2.00 -8.78
CA ARG A 57 -4.93 2.80 -8.95
C ARG A 57 -6.14 2.11 -8.33
N GLU A 58 -6.33 0.82 -8.56
CA GLU A 58 -7.42 0.06 -7.92
C GLU A 58 -7.28 0.06 -6.39
N PHE A 59 -6.06 -0.14 -5.90
CA PHE A 59 -5.77 -0.16 -4.47
C PHE A 59 -6.07 1.18 -3.80
N VAL A 60 -5.55 2.29 -4.33
CA VAL A 60 -5.74 3.61 -3.70
C VAL A 60 -7.17 4.10 -3.77
N ASN A 61 -7.95 3.72 -4.79
CA ASN A 61 -9.34 4.15 -4.96
C ASN A 61 -10.35 3.29 -4.19
N SER A 62 -9.93 2.15 -3.67
CA SER A 62 -10.81 1.26 -2.91
C SER A 62 -11.13 1.81 -1.51
N PRO A 63 -12.41 1.94 -1.12
CA PRO A 63 -12.79 2.34 0.24
C PRO A 63 -12.40 1.30 1.31
N ARG A 64 -12.07 0.07 0.88
CA ARG A 64 -11.51 -0.96 1.77
C ARG A 64 -10.11 -0.59 2.27
N HIS A 65 -9.34 0.10 1.43
CA HIS A 65 -7.94 0.40 1.71
C HIS A 65 -7.75 1.84 2.18
N PHE A 66 -8.59 2.78 1.72
CA PHE A 66 -8.53 4.18 2.13
C PHE A 66 -9.93 4.75 2.25
N ARG A 67 -10.30 5.16 3.46
CA ARG A 67 -11.54 5.87 3.76
C ARG A 67 -11.35 6.78 4.96
N VAL A 68 -12.25 7.74 5.13
CA VAL A 68 -12.42 8.48 6.38
C VAL A 68 -13.63 7.90 7.11
N GLU A 69 -13.42 7.52 8.36
CA GLU A 69 -14.45 6.94 9.24
C GLU A 69 -14.36 7.67 10.58
N ASP A 70 -15.50 8.18 11.07
CA ASP A 70 -15.59 8.95 12.32
C ASP A 70 -14.56 10.09 12.44
N GLY A 71 -14.28 10.76 11.31
CA GLY A 71 -13.31 11.85 11.27
C GLY A 71 -11.85 11.39 11.44
N ARG A 72 -11.54 10.11 11.20
CA ARG A 72 -10.20 9.53 11.24
C ARG A 72 -9.85 8.90 9.90
N LEU A 73 -8.61 9.06 9.45
CA LEU A 73 -8.11 8.32 8.29
C LEU A 73 -8.05 6.84 8.65
N VAL A 74 -8.67 6.00 7.84
CA VAL A 74 -8.44 4.56 7.86
C VAL A 74 -7.70 4.16 6.60
N ALA A 75 -6.53 3.57 6.79
CA ALA A 75 -5.61 3.18 5.73
C ALA A 75 -5.25 1.69 5.83
N SER A 76 -4.86 1.09 4.71
CA SER A 76 -4.33 -0.28 4.70
C SER A 76 -3.02 -0.36 5.49
N SER A 77 -2.86 -1.41 6.32
CA SER A 77 -1.61 -1.65 7.04
C SER A 77 -0.39 -1.86 6.13
N LEU A 78 -0.58 -2.12 4.83
CA LEU A 78 0.54 -2.14 3.86
C LEU A 78 1.32 -0.84 3.89
N LEU A 79 0.64 0.31 4.05
CA LEU A 79 1.30 1.61 4.16
C LEU A 79 2.16 1.72 5.41
N LYS A 80 1.74 1.11 6.52
CA LYS A 80 2.49 1.10 7.79
C LYS A 80 3.68 0.15 7.74
N TRP A 81 3.49 -1.07 7.22
CA TRP A 81 4.55 -2.09 7.18
C TRP A 81 5.66 -1.72 6.20
N PHE A 82 5.30 -1.06 5.11
CA PHE A 82 6.22 -0.69 4.03
C PHE A 82 6.38 0.82 3.89
N ALA A 83 6.22 1.56 5.00
CA ALA A 83 6.36 3.02 5.07
C ALA A 83 7.61 3.51 4.32
N GLY A 84 8.75 2.90 4.65
CA GLY A 84 10.03 3.21 4.02
C GLY A 84 10.09 2.98 2.50
N ASP A 85 9.23 2.18 1.89
CA ASP A 85 9.20 2.04 0.41
C ASP A 85 8.27 3.08 -0.23
N PHE A 86 7.15 3.42 0.43
CA PHE A 86 6.23 4.45 -0.04
C PHE A 86 6.80 5.87 0.12
N ASP A 87 7.50 6.15 1.22
CA ASP A 87 8.12 7.46 1.48
C ASP A 87 9.43 7.68 0.71
N ARG A 88 10.10 6.60 0.28
CA ARG A 88 11.36 6.68 -0.49
C ARG A 88 11.16 6.83 -2.00
N ALA A 89 9.92 6.92 -2.49
CA ALA A 89 9.61 7.23 -3.89
C ALA A 89 9.95 8.70 -4.29
N GLY A 90 10.82 9.38 -3.53
CA GLY A 90 11.22 10.77 -3.76
C GLY A 90 10.19 11.81 -3.33
N ILE A 91 9.03 11.38 -2.81
CA ILE A 91 7.93 12.23 -2.32
C ILE A 91 7.27 11.56 -1.10
N PRO A 92 6.60 12.31 -0.22
CA PRO A 92 5.86 11.74 0.91
C PRO A 92 4.82 10.73 0.44
N ALA A 93 4.62 9.64 1.19
CA ALA A 93 3.70 8.58 0.81
C ALA A 93 2.28 9.10 0.51
N GLY A 94 1.79 10.08 1.27
CA GLY A 94 0.48 10.68 1.02
C GLY A 94 0.37 11.38 -0.33
N ASP A 95 1.42 12.09 -0.78
CA ASP A 95 1.44 12.72 -2.09
C ASP A 95 1.54 11.68 -3.21
N TYR A 96 2.34 10.63 -3.00
CA TYR A 96 2.41 9.49 -3.92
C TYR A 96 1.05 8.81 -4.08
N LEU A 97 0.35 8.51 -2.98
CA LEU A 97 -0.99 7.91 -3.06
C LEU A 97 -1.97 8.83 -3.80
N LEU A 98 -1.91 10.14 -3.56
CA LEU A 98 -2.78 11.12 -4.20
C LEU A 98 -2.53 11.26 -5.70
N SER A 99 -1.30 11.09 -6.19
CA SER A 99 -1.02 11.15 -7.64
C SER A 99 -1.64 10.00 -8.43
N HIS A 100 -2.00 8.90 -7.76
CA HIS A 100 -2.69 7.75 -8.36
C HIS A 100 -4.19 7.66 -8.00
N MET A 101 -4.67 8.55 -7.13
CA MET A 101 -6.04 8.57 -6.65
C MET A 101 -6.95 9.38 -7.58
N ASP A 102 -8.11 8.82 -7.93
CA ASP A 102 -9.09 9.51 -8.75
C ASP A 102 -9.76 10.64 -7.96
N SER A 103 -9.66 11.86 -8.46
CA SER A 103 -10.32 13.06 -7.89
C SER A 103 -11.84 12.92 -7.75
N GLN A 104 -12.47 12.03 -8.51
CA GLN A 104 -13.92 11.81 -8.50
C GLN A 104 -14.37 10.73 -7.50
N ARG A 105 -13.44 10.06 -6.80
CA ARG A 105 -13.83 9.04 -5.82
C ARG A 105 -14.58 9.65 -4.62
N PRO A 106 -15.45 8.88 -3.95
CA PRO A 106 -16.04 9.30 -2.69
C PRO A 106 -14.97 9.69 -1.66
N GLN A 107 -15.24 10.76 -0.90
CA GLN A 107 -14.36 11.28 0.16
C GLN A 107 -12.99 11.79 -0.32
N TYR A 108 -12.80 12.03 -1.62
CA TYR A 108 -11.51 12.51 -2.14
C TYR A 108 -11.02 13.76 -1.42
N GLN A 109 -11.90 14.72 -1.14
CA GLN A 109 -11.53 15.97 -0.47
C GLN A 109 -10.98 15.69 0.94
N GLU A 110 -11.72 14.99 1.80
CA GLU A 110 -11.26 14.70 3.16
C GLU A 110 -10.01 13.80 3.18
N LEU A 111 -9.91 12.85 2.24
CA LEU A 111 -8.72 12.02 2.08
C LEU A 111 -7.52 12.88 1.66
N SER A 112 -7.70 13.79 0.72
CA SER A 112 -6.62 14.65 0.23
C SER A 112 -6.09 15.58 1.31
N GLU A 113 -6.95 16.13 2.15
CA GLU A 113 -6.56 16.98 3.28
C GLU A 113 -5.74 16.21 4.32
N ARG A 114 -6.03 14.92 4.50
CA ARG A 114 -5.34 14.05 5.46
C ARG A 114 -4.07 13.43 4.92
N LEU A 115 -3.95 13.22 3.61
CA LEU A 115 -2.80 12.57 3.00
C LEU A 115 -1.73 13.58 2.55
N ARG A 116 -2.13 14.73 2.02
CA ARG A 116 -1.21 15.67 1.35
C ARG A 116 -0.02 16.04 2.24
N GLY A 117 1.19 15.93 1.69
CA GLY A 117 2.45 16.29 2.31
C GLY A 117 2.91 15.40 3.47
N ARG A 118 2.21 14.29 3.76
CA ARG A 118 2.50 13.45 4.93
C ARG A 118 3.20 12.16 4.56
N THR A 119 4.18 11.80 5.36
CA THR A 119 4.82 10.48 5.29
C THR A 119 3.95 9.41 5.95
N ALA A 120 4.22 8.14 5.70
CA ALA A 120 3.49 7.05 6.35
C ALA A 120 3.67 7.08 7.89
N GLU A 121 4.83 7.49 8.39
CA GLU A 121 5.04 7.67 9.83
C GLU A 121 4.20 8.83 10.38
N GLN A 122 4.17 9.98 9.71
CA GLN A 122 3.37 11.13 10.14
C GLN A 122 1.88 10.80 10.19
N LEU A 123 1.37 10.04 9.22
CA LEU A 123 -0.01 9.55 9.25
C LEU A 123 -0.29 8.70 10.50
N ALA A 124 0.68 7.88 10.94
CA ALA A 124 0.53 7.10 12.17
C ALA A 124 0.52 7.98 13.42
N ASP A 125 1.40 8.97 13.49
CA ASP A 125 1.51 9.91 14.61
C ASP A 125 0.28 10.82 14.72
N GLU A 126 -0.31 11.23 13.60
CA GLU A 126 -1.58 11.97 13.52
C GLU A 126 -2.80 11.08 13.83
N GLY A 127 -2.56 9.82 14.18
CA GLY A 127 -3.59 8.90 14.60
C GLY A 127 -4.40 8.35 13.43
N ALA A 128 -3.81 8.02 12.28
CA ALA A 128 -4.48 7.15 11.32
C ALA A 128 -4.78 5.77 11.96
N ARG A 129 -5.84 5.10 11.52
CA ARG A 129 -6.12 3.70 11.85
C ARG A 129 -5.62 2.85 10.70
N PHE A 130 -4.74 1.89 11.01
CA PHE A 130 -4.25 0.94 10.01
C PHE A 130 -4.97 -0.40 10.16
N GLU A 131 -5.66 -0.82 9.10
CA GLU A 131 -6.46 -2.03 9.09
C GLU A 131 -5.92 -3.06 8.09
N TYR A 132 -5.95 -4.32 8.50
CA TYR A 132 -5.69 -5.46 7.64
C TYR A 132 -6.42 -6.70 8.15
N ASP A 133 -7.42 -7.15 7.41
CA ASP A 133 -8.14 -8.38 7.67
C ASP A 133 -7.41 -9.56 7.03
N TRP A 134 -6.82 -10.40 7.89
CA TRP A 134 -6.10 -11.62 7.55
C TRP A 134 -7.01 -12.81 7.24
N THR A 135 -8.33 -12.67 7.39
CA THR A 135 -9.26 -13.73 7.06
C THR A 135 -9.06 -14.12 5.60
N VAL A 136 -8.86 -15.41 5.34
CA VAL A 136 -8.72 -15.91 3.97
C VAL A 136 -10.04 -15.77 3.23
N ASN A 137 -9.97 -15.54 1.92
CA ASN A 137 -11.13 -15.63 1.03
C ASN A 137 -11.66 -17.07 1.05
N ARG A 138 -12.57 -17.37 1.99
CA ARG A 138 -13.26 -18.66 2.01
C ARG A 138 -14.07 -18.78 0.73
N ALA A 139 -13.89 -19.89 0.02
CA ALA A 139 -14.80 -20.28 -1.06
C ALA A 139 -16.22 -20.30 -0.48
N ARG A 140 -17.10 -19.45 -1.01
CA ARG A 140 -18.55 -19.57 -0.81
C ARG A 140 -19.13 -20.39 -1.94
#